data_AF-A0A370I313-F1
#
_entry.id   AF-A0A370I313-F1
#
_cell.length_a   1.000
_cell.length_b   1.000
_cell.length_c   1.000
_cell.angle_alpha   90.00
_cell.angle_beta   90.00
_cell.angle_gamma   90.00
#
_symmetry.space_group_name_H-M   'P 1'
#
loop_
_entity.id
_entity.type
_entity.pdbx_description
1 polymer ?
#
loop_
_entity_poly.entity_id
_entity_poly.type
_entity_poly.pdbx_seq_one_letter_code
_entity_poly.pdbx_strand_id
1 'polypeptide(L)'
;MSRLSRLAALAFGVLLLTGVHPAIGSAAENQQREVFSPDGSISRVTVPVQVEPPAPRSAVQADVVTIQQTGPSSERFDLVFVGDGYTAGELGVYKQHAINRWNEMIQVEPFKSHRQSFNVWAVNVVSQESGVDNDPRGTYRNTALDMTFWCGGTQRLLCVNQTKAQQYANLAPQADQVIALANTTTYGGAGGGVATSAGGNVKAGQIVLHELGHSIGGLADEYDYPDDRYTGREPREPNASVDTSDQMRNNRTKWYQYLGKQSPDGGVVGTYEGAVYAKHGVYRPTENSLMRTLGRQFNLIGLDVMTAAIERKSGAVAGAR
;
A
#
# COMPACT_ATOMS: atom_id res chain seq x y z
N MET A 1 -68.30 32.40 -50.25
CA MET A 1 -67.17 33.31 -49.96
C MET A 1 -66.77 33.11 -48.51
N SER A 2 -65.45 32.98 -48.24
CA SER A 2 -64.80 32.88 -46.92
C SER A 2 -65.00 31.56 -46.13
N ARG A 3 -64.01 30.94 -45.49
CA ARG A 3 -62.59 30.63 -45.75
C ARG A 3 -62.24 29.59 -44.66
N LEU A 4 -61.58 28.50 -45.04
CA LEU A 4 -61.07 27.48 -44.13
C LEU A 4 -60.05 28.06 -43.13
N SER A 5 -60.01 27.52 -41.91
CA SER A 5 -58.82 27.51 -41.06
C SER A 5 -58.60 26.11 -40.49
N ARG A 6 -57.35 25.66 -40.62
CA ARG A 6 -56.79 24.33 -40.39
C ARG A 6 -56.35 24.17 -38.93
N LEU A 7 -56.22 22.94 -38.46
CA LEU A 7 -55.10 22.50 -37.61
C LEU A 7 -54.96 20.98 -37.72
N ALA A 8 -53.97 20.54 -38.50
CA ALA A 8 -53.46 19.18 -38.51
C ALA A 8 -52.04 19.24 -37.95
N ALA A 9 -51.78 18.54 -36.85
CA ALA A 9 -50.46 18.44 -36.24
C ALA A 9 -49.63 17.40 -36.99
N LEU A 10 -48.48 17.82 -37.56
CA LEU A 10 -47.44 16.92 -38.04
C LEU A 10 -46.51 16.56 -36.88
N ALA A 11 -46.41 15.27 -36.55
CA ALA A 11 -45.38 14.72 -35.69
C ALA A 11 -44.09 14.51 -36.50
N PHE A 12 -43.00 15.17 -36.12
CA PHE A 12 -41.66 14.90 -36.62
C PHE A 12 -41.03 13.76 -35.79
N GLY A 13 -40.86 12.59 -36.41
CA GLY A 13 -40.03 11.52 -35.86
C GLY A 13 -38.56 11.80 -36.13
N VAL A 14 -37.76 11.93 -35.07
CA VAL A 14 -36.29 12.03 -35.16
C VAL A 14 -35.71 10.61 -35.17
N LEU A 15 -35.13 10.22 -36.30
CA LEU A 15 -34.39 8.96 -36.46
C LEU A 15 -32.97 9.18 -35.91
N LEU A 16 -32.66 8.62 -34.74
CA LEU A 16 -31.30 8.62 -34.16
C LEU A 16 -30.44 7.56 -34.85
N LEU A 17 -29.56 8.00 -35.75
CA LEU A 17 -28.47 7.19 -36.31
C LEU A 17 -27.42 6.96 -35.21
N THR A 18 -27.33 5.74 -34.68
CA THR A 18 -26.27 5.33 -33.76
C THR A 18 -24.97 5.09 -34.52
N GLY A 19 -24.09 6.09 -34.51
CA GLY A 19 -22.73 5.96 -35.03
C GLY A 19 -21.90 5.00 -34.17
N VAL A 20 -21.52 3.87 -34.76
CA VAL A 20 -20.51 2.96 -34.21
C VAL A 20 -19.18 3.71 -34.19
N HIS A 21 -18.77 4.18 -33.02
CA HIS A 21 -17.41 4.72 -32.83
C HIS A 21 -16.47 3.53 -32.62
N PRO A 22 -15.35 3.44 -33.34
CA PRO A 22 -14.32 2.46 -33.04
C PRO A 22 -13.77 2.76 -31.64
N ALA A 23 -13.73 1.74 -30.78
CA ALA A 23 -13.08 1.84 -29.49
C ALA A 23 -11.60 2.16 -29.71
N ILE A 24 -11.22 3.41 -29.46
CA ILE A 24 -9.82 3.81 -29.36
C ILE A 24 -9.29 3.07 -28.14
N GLY A 25 -8.41 2.08 -28.35
CA GLY A 25 -7.75 1.37 -27.27
C GLY A 25 -7.05 2.37 -26.35
N SER A 26 -7.39 2.35 -25.06
CA SER A 26 -6.71 3.18 -24.07
C SER A 26 -5.24 2.78 -24.03
N ALA A 27 -4.32 3.75 -24.16
CA ALA A 27 -2.92 3.52 -23.88
C ALA A 27 -2.79 2.88 -22.49
N ALA A 28 -1.97 1.84 -22.36
CA ALA A 28 -1.73 1.19 -21.08
C ALA A 28 -1.21 2.23 -20.09
N GLU A 29 -1.98 2.45 -19.01
CA GLU A 29 -1.58 3.34 -17.93
C GLU A 29 -0.37 2.74 -17.21
N ASN A 30 0.60 3.58 -16.82
CA ASN A 30 1.76 3.16 -16.05
C ASN A 30 1.62 3.64 -14.60
N GLN A 31 2.11 2.84 -13.67
CA GLN A 31 2.19 3.19 -12.25
C GLN A 31 3.63 3.04 -11.74
N GLN A 32 4.00 3.87 -10.77
CA GLN A 32 5.23 3.67 -10.01
C GLN A 32 4.96 2.63 -8.92
N ARG A 33 5.86 1.66 -8.79
CA ARG A 33 5.85 0.69 -7.69
C ARG A 33 7.18 0.71 -6.98
N GLU A 34 7.11 0.72 -5.66
CA GLU A 34 8.28 0.55 -4.83
C GLU A 34 8.77 -0.90 -4.89
N VAL A 35 10.08 -1.05 -4.94
CA VAL A 35 10.79 -2.31 -5.03
C VAL A 35 11.88 -2.36 -3.98
N PHE A 36 11.83 -3.40 -3.17
CA PHE A 36 12.65 -3.55 -1.99
C PHE A 36 13.78 -4.53 -2.27
N SER A 37 15.02 -4.11 -2.09
CA SER A 37 16.21 -4.94 -2.27
C SER A 37 16.54 -5.76 -1.02
N PRO A 38 17.19 -6.94 -1.16
CA PRO A 38 17.59 -7.74 0.00
C PRO A 38 18.58 -7.05 0.95
N ASP A 39 19.30 -6.04 0.48
CA ASP A 39 20.18 -5.18 1.29
C ASP A 39 19.43 -4.07 2.03
N GLY A 40 18.11 -3.99 1.85
CA GLY A 40 17.21 -3.03 2.45
C GLY A 40 17.03 -1.73 1.66
N SER A 41 17.76 -1.51 0.56
CA SER A 41 17.53 -0.35 -0.32
C SER A 41 16.16 -0.42 -1.00
N ILE A 42 15.51 0.73 -1.19
CA ILE A 42 14.15 0.85 -1.72
C ILE A 42 14.21 1.69 -2.98
N SER A 43 13.69 1.20 -4.10
CA SER A 43 13.73 1.92 -5.38
C SER A 43 12.34 1.95 -6.02
N ARG A 44 12.13 2.78 -7.04
CA ARG A 44 10.87 2.81 -7.78
C ARG A 44 11.07 2.30 -9.19
N VAL A 45 10.13 1.47 -9.65
CA VAL A 45 10.09 0.95 -11.01
C VAL A 45 8.73 1.29 -11.61
N THR A 46 8.75 1.89 -12.79
CA THR A 46 7.55 2.09 -13.60
C THR A 46 7.11 0.76 -14.17
N VAL A 47 5.87 0.35 -13.87
CA VAL A 47 5.26 -0.84 -14.44
C VAL A 47 3.93 -0.49 -15.11
N PRO A 48 3.53 -1.21 -16.17
CA PRO A 48 2.18 -1.11 -16.68
C PRO A 48 1.18 -1.49 -15.58
N VAL A 49 0.12 -0.71 -15.44
CA VAL A 49 -1.03 -1.10 -14.64
C VAL A 49 -1.60 -2.38 -15.27
N GLN A 50 -1.65 -3.45 -14.49
CA GLN A 50 -2.33 -4.67 -14.89
C GLN A 50 -3.84 -4.41 -14.82
N VAL A 51 -4.40 -3.88 -15.91
CA VAL A 51 -5.84 -3.70 -16.06
C VAL A 51 -6.42 -5.01 -16.56
N GLU A 52 -6.59 -5.94 -15.63
CA GLU A 52 -7.35 -7.15 -15.89
C GLU A 52 -8.81 -6.94 -15.46
N PRO A 53 -9.77 -7.58 -16.15
CA PRO A 53 -11.17 -7.50 -15.76
C PRO A 53 -11.33 -7.91 -14.30
N PRO A 54 -12.13 -7.17 -13.50
CA PRO A 54 -12.50 -7.63 -12.17
C PRO A 54 -13.07 -9.04 -12.26
N ALA A 55 -12.82 -9.85 -11.23
CA ALA A 55 -13.61 -11.08 -11.08
C ALA A 55 -15.10 -10.69 -10.99
N PRO A 56 -16.02 -11.42 -11.64
CA PRO A 56 -17.45 -11.18 -11.47
C PRO A 56 -17.77 -11.17 -9.97
N ARG A 57 -18.60 -10.24 -9.49
CA ARG A 57 -18.94 -10.17 -8.05
C ARG A 57 -19.51 -11.49 -7.52
N SER A 58 -20.21 -12.26 -8.37
CA SER A 58 -20.72 -13.60 -8.05
C SER A 58 -19.64 -14.68 -7.94
N ALA A 59 -18.43 -14.44 -8.43
CA ALA A 59 -17.29 -15.35 -8.35
C ALA A 59 -16.35 -15.08 -7.17
N VAL A 60 -16.54 -13.96 -6.46
CA VAL A 60 -15.73 -13.59 -5.29
C VAL A 60 -16.37 -14.18 -4.04
N GLN A 61 -16.08 -15.46 -3.79
CA GLN A 61 -16.49 -16.17 -2.58
C GLN A 61 -15.26 -16.77 -1.90
N ALA A 62 -15.01 -16.36 -0.67
CA ALA A 62 -13.94 -16.87 0.16
C ALA A 62 -14.33 -16.75 1.64
N ASP A 63 -13.82 -17.67 2.46
CA ASP A 63 -13.96 -17.57 3.90
C ASP A 63 -13.04 -16.48 4.44
N VAL A 64 -13.55 -15.64 5.33
CA VAL A 64 -12.76 -14.69 6.10
C VAL A 64 -12.43 -15.31 7.45
N VAL A 65 -11.14 -15.48 7.70
CA VAL A 65 -10.60 -16.04 8.94
C VAL A 65 -10.09 -14.91 9.82
N THR A 66 -10.57 -14.86 11.06
CA THR A 66 -10.03 -13.95 12.07
C THR A 66 -8.67 -14.45 12.55
N ILE A 67 -7.64 -13.62 12.41
CA ILE A 67 -6.35 -13.81 13.10
C ILE A 67 -6.40 -13.08 14.45
N GLN A 68 -6.93 -11.86 14.45
CA GLN A 68 -7.12 -11.07 15.66
C GLN A 68 -8.35 -10.17 15.49
N GLN A 69 -9.21 -10.08 16.51
CA GLN A 69 -10.25 -9.08 16.57
C GLN A 69 -10.29 -8.50 17.98
N THR A 70 -10.07 -7.19 18.10
CA THR A 70 -9.93 -6.49 19.39
C THR A 70 -10.99 -5.41 19.59
N GLY A 71 -11.87 -5.23 18.61
CA GLY A 71 -12.97 -4.27 18.68
C GLY A 71 -13.70 -4.13 17.34
N PRO A 72 -14.67 -3.21 17.26
CA PRO A 72 -15.35 -2.88 16.01
C PRO A 72 -14.38 -2.20 15.03
N SER A 73 -14.53 -2.46 13.72
CA SER A 73 -13.67 -1.90 12.67
C SER A 73 -13.70 -0.36 12.57
N SER A 74 -14.79 0.27 13.03
CA SER A 74 -14.85 1.73 13.17
C SER A 74 -13.83 2.29 14.17
N GLU A 75 -13.33 1.46 15.08
CA GLU A 75 -12.39 1.83 16.14
C GLU A 75 -11.08 1.04 16.08
N ARG A 76 -10.82 0.27 15.02
CA ARG A 76 -9.60 -0.54 14.88
C ARG A 76 -9.04 -0.39 13.48
N PHE A 77 -7.73 -0.49 13.35
CA PHE A 77 -7.11 -0.63 12.03
C PHE A 77 -7.29 -2.07 11.55
N ASP A 78 -8.04 -2.27 10.47
CA ASP A 78 -8.30 -3.55 9.84
C ASP A 78 -7.23 -3.85 8.78
N LEU A 79 -6.33 -4.77 9.14
CA LEU A 79 -5.32 -5.32 8.24
C LEU A 79 -5.89 -6.58 7.58
N VAL A 80 -5.97 -6.58 6.26
CA VAL A 80 -6.52 -7.69 5.49
C VAL A 80 -5.43 -8.35 4.66
N PHE A 81 -5.11 -9.60 5.00
CA PHE A 81 -4.30 -10.45 4.15
C PHE A 81 -5.18 -11.14 3.11
N VAL A 82 -4.69 -11.21 1.87
CA VAL A 82 -5.23 -12.05 0.79
C VAL A 82 -4.10 -12.93 0.25
N GLY A 83 -4.37 -14.22 0.03
CA GLY A 83 -3.36 -15.16 -0.46
C GLY A 83 -3.40 -15.33 -1.98
N ASP A 84 -2.26 -15.61 -2.60
CA ASP A 84 -2.21 -16.07 -3.98
C ASP A 84 -1.22 -17.22 -4.17
N GLY A 85 -1.55 -18.14 -5.08
CA GLY A 85 -0.78 -19.35 -5.31
C GLY A 85 -0.94 -20.41 -4.21
N TYR A 86 -1.94 -20.29 -3.35
CA TYR A 86 -2.30 -21.32 -2.36
C TYR A 86 -3.52 -22.09 -2.86
N THR A 87 -3.37 -23.39 -3.09
CA THR A 87 -4.49 -24.28 -3.39
C THR A 87 -5.35 -24.52 -2.16
N ALA A 88 -6.52 -25.15 -2.34
CA ALA A 88 -7.42 -25.49 -1.22
C ALA A 88 -6.71 -26.34 -0.13
N GLY A 89 -5.79 -27.22 -0.52
CA GLY A 89 -4.98 -28.02 0.41
C GLY A 89 -3.88 -27.23 1.14
N GLU A 90 -3.57 -26.02 0.70
CA GLU A 90 -2.50 -25.17 1.22
C GLU A 90 -3.02 -23.98 2.03
N LEU A 91 -4.35 -23.84 2.23
CA LEU A 91 -4.90 -22.75 3.05
C LEU A 91 -4.38 -22.76 4.50
N GLY A 92 -3.97 -23.93 5.03
CA GLY A 92 -3.26 -24.01 6.31
C GLY A 92 -1.89 -23.33 6.28
N VAL A 93 -1.16 -23.46 5.18
CA VAL A 93 0.13 -22.78 4.96
C VAL A 93 -0.09 -21.27 4.80
N TYR A 94 -1.06 -20.86 4.01
CA TYR A 94 -1.45 -19.46 3.87
C TYR A 94 -1.76 -18.81 5.22
N LYS A 95 -2.62 -19.46 6.02
CA LYS A 95 -2.96 -18.98 7.37
C LYS A 95 -1.71 -18.81 8.24
N GLN A 96 -0.78 -19.77 8.18
CA GLN A 96 0.47 -19.68 8.93
C GLN A 96 1.34 -18.51 8.45
N HIS A 97 1.44 -18.26 7.14
CA HIS A 97 2.16 -17.11 6.60
C HIS A 97 1.54 -15.78 7.07
N ALA A 98 0.21 -15.66 7.06
CA ALA A 98 -0.47 -14.46 7.55
C ALA A 98 -0.26 -14.24 9.06
N ILE A 99 -0.33 -15.31 9.88
CA ILE A 99 -0.02 -15.25 11.32
C ILE A 99 1.43 -14.86 11.56
N ASN A 100 2.37 -15.47 10.84
CA ASN A 100 3.80 -15.15 10.97
C ASN A 100 4.04 -13.68 10.63
N ARG A 101 3.42 -13.17 9.56
CA ARG A 101 3.53 -11.78 9.18
C ARG A 101 3.01 -10.84 10.26
N TRP A 102 1.83 -11.14 10.82
CA TRP A 102 1.31 -10.37 11.95
C TRP A 102 2.25 -10.40 13.16
N ASN A 103 2.78 -11.57 13.50
CA ASN A 103 3.70 -11.74 14.63
C ASN A 103 5.01 -10.97 14.46
N GLU A 104 5.54 -10.91 13.23
CA GLU A 104 6.70 -10.08 12.88
C GLU A 104 6.40 -8.60 13.09
N MET A 105 5.22 -8.15 12.62
CA MET A 105 4.83 -6.75 12.71
C MET A 105 4.72 -6.25 14.15
N ILE A 106 4.08 -7.03 15.03
CA ILE A 106 3.91 -6.67 16.45
C ILE A 106 5.19 -6.81 17.29
N GLN A 107 6.35 -7.06 16.67
CA GLN A 107 7.65 -6.85 17.34
C GLN A 107 8.19 -5.43 17.18
N VAL A 108 7.58 -4.61 16.32
CA VAL A 108 8.07 -3.27 15.95
C VAL A 108 7.11 -2.21 16.50
N GLU A 109 7.64 -1.10 17.01
CA GLU A 109 6.82 0.04 17.42
C GLU A 109 6.34 0.85 16.20
N PRO A 110 5.12 1.43 16.24
CA PRO A 110 4.19 1.47 17.37
C PRO A 110 3.25 0.26 17.45
N PHE A 111 3.33 -0.69 16.50
CA PHE A 111 2.43 -1.85 16.42
C PHE A 111 2.48 -2.72 17.66
N LYS A 112 3.68 -2.91 18.24
CA LYS A 112 3.90 -3.70 19.45
C LYS A 112 3.08 -3.16 20.62
N SER A 113 3.24 -1.88 20.96
CA SER A 113 2.52 -1.26 22.07
C SER A 113 1.03 -1.09 21.79
N HIS A 114 0.65 -0.90 20.52
CA HIS A 114 -0.72 -0.68 20.09
C HIS A 114 -1.38 -1.91 19.46
N ARG A 115 -0.91 -3.12 19.78
CA ARG A 115 -1.45 -4.36 19.17
C ARG A 115 -2.97 -4.50 19.31
N GLN A 116 -3.56 -3.92 20.36
CA GLN A 116 -5.00 -3.95 20.66
C GLN A 116 -5.82 -2.94 19.86
N SER A 117 -5.17 -2.12 19.05
CA SER A 117 -5.79 -1.18 18.12
C SER A 117 -6.01 -1.77 16.72
N PHE A 118 -5.69 -3.05 16.51
CA PHE A 118 -5.77 -3.71 15.21
C PHE A 118 -6.77 -4.87 15.21
N ASN A 119 -7.50 -4.99 14.12
CA ASN A 119 -8.14 -6.21 13.67
C ASN A 119 -7.31 -6.78 12.52
N VAL A 120 -7.18 -8.10 12.46
CA VAL A 120 -6.36 -8.79 11.47
C VAL A 120 -7.16 -9.95 10.88
N TRP A 121 -7.33 -9.89 9.57
CA TRP A 121 -8.15 -10.81 8.80
C TRP A 121 -7.31 -11.50 7.74
N ALA A 122 -7.59 -12.78 7.49
CA ALA A 122 -7.06 -13.52 6.37
C ALA A 122 -8.22 -14.00 5.50
N VAL A 123 -8.20 -13.66 4.21
CA VAL A 123 -9.21 -14.11 3.25
C VAL A 123 -8.67 -15.31 2.50
N ASN A 124 -9.36 -16.45 2.62
CA ASN A 124 -8.98 -17.73 2.02
C ASN A 124 -9.26 -17.75 0.51
N VAL A 125 -8.46 -17.00 -0.24
CA VAL A 125 -8.50 -17.02 -1.71
C VAL A 125 -7.85 -18.31 -2.21
N VAL A 126 -8.61 -19.12 -2.95
CA VAL A 126 -8.14 -20.41 -3.47
C VAL A 126 -7.61 -20.25 -4.90
N SER A 127 -6.33 -20.55 -5.11
CA SER A 127 -5.72 -20.68 -6.44
C SER A 127 -5.85 -22.10 -7.00
N GLN A 128 -5.86 -22.22 -8.34
CA GLN A 128 -5.91 -23.53 -9.01
C GLN A 128 -4.56 -24.24 -8.96
N GLU A 129 -3.47 -23.48 -8.99
CA GLU A 129 -2.11 -23.99 -8.91
C GLU A 129 -1.36 -23.43 -7.70
N SER A 130 -0.39 -24.22 -7.22
CA SER A 130 0.54 -23.84 -6.17
C SER A 130 1.70 -23.02 -6.75
N GLY A 131 2.10 -21.97 -6.03
CA GLY A 131 3.14 -21.04 -6.44
C GLY A 131 2.61 -19.85 -7.25
N VAL A 132 3.51 -18.99 -7.68
CA VAL A 132 3.20 -17.77 -8.47
C VAL A 132 3.99 -17.73 -9.77
N ASP A 133 3.63 -16.83 -10.67
CA ASP A 133 4.31 -16.69 -11.95
C ASP A 133 5.78 -16.25 -11.79
N ASN A 134 6.60 -16.75 -12.71
CA ASN A 134 8.03 -16.48 -12.81
C ASN A 134 8.85 -16.82 -11.56
N ASP A 135 8.45 -17.87 -10.85
CA ASP A 135 9.17 -18.44 -9.71
C ASP A 135 9.30 -19.98 -9.81
N PRO A 136 10.31 -20.51 -10.52
CA PRO A 136 11.42 -19.79 -11.18
C PRO A 136 11.00 -19.12 -12.51
N ARG A 137 11.86 -18.21 -13.01
CA ARG A 137 11.59 -17.42 -14.22
C ARG A 137 11.17 -18.29 -15.42
N GLY A 138 10.10 -17.89 -16.12
CA GLY A 138 9.55 -18.63 -17.26
C GLY A 138 8.50 -19.67 -16.89
N THR A 139 8.12 -19.77 -15.61
CA THR A 139 6.95 -20.53 -15.16
C THR A 139 5.70 -19.65 -15.12
N TYR A 140 4.56 -20.23 -15.46
CA TYR A 140 3.25 -19.58 -15.42
C TYR A 140 2.27 -20.50 -14.70
N ARG A 141 1.47 -19.94 -13.81
CA ARG A 141 0.59 -20.62 -12.87
C ARG A 141 -0.79 -19.97 -12.92
N ASN A 142 -1.82 -20.77 -13.03
CA ASN A 142 -3.20 -20.31 -12.90
C ASN A 142 -3.53 -20.02 -11.43
N THR A 143 -3.32 -18.77 -11.04
CA THR A 143 -3.49 -18.27 -9.67
C THR A 143 -4.70 -17.35 -9.59
N ALA A 144 -5.17 -17.06 -8.37
CA ALA A 144 -6.41 -16.35 -8.16
C ALA A 144 -6.26 -14.84 -8.29
N LEU A 145 -5.09 -14.30 -7.97
CA LEU A 145 -4.76 -12.87 -7.96
C LEU A 145 -3.65 -12.49 -8.96
N ASP A 146 -3.23 -13.43 -9.81
CA ASP A 146 -2.23 -13.27 -10.87
C ASP A 146 -0.92 -12.63 -10.37
N MET A 147 -0.45 -13.09 -9.20
CA MET A 147 0.83 -12.63 -8.68
C MET A 147 1.98 -13.11 -9.56
N THR A 148 2.90 -12.20 -9.86
CA THR A 148 4.01 -12.47 -10.77
C THR A 148 5.27 -11.72 -10.36
N PHE A 149 6.41 -12.41 -10.37
CA PHE A 149 7.72 -11.78 -10.25
C PHE A 149 8.17 -11.14 -11.57
N TRP A 150 9.30 -10.43 -11.55
CA TRP A 150 9.93 -9.83 -12.73
C TRP A 150 9.15 -8.70 -13.39
N CYS A 151 8.19 -8.08 -12.69
CA CYS A 151 7.56 -6.88 -13.22
C CYS A 151 8.59 -5.78 -13.49
N GLY A 152 8.40 -5.05 -14.59
CA GLY A 152 9.34 -4.01 -15.01
C GLY A 152 10.78 -4.53 -15.19
N GLY A 153 10.96 -5.82 -15.47
CA GLY A 153 12.26 -6.48 -15.61
C GLY A 153 13.01 -6.71 -14.29
N THR A 154 12.40 -6.41 -13.14
CA THR A 154 13.07 -6.49 -11.83
C THR A 154 12.67 -7.76 -11.10
N GLN A 155 13.61 -8.71 -10.93
CA GLN A 155 13.35 -10.05 -10.37
C GLN A 155 12.45 -10.06 -9.13
N ARG A 156 12.79 -9.24 -8.12
CA ARG A 156 12.12 -9.23 -6.81
C ARG A 156 10.83 -8.41 -6.76
N LEU A 157 10.50 -7.69 -7.83
CA LEU A 157 9.26 -6.92 -7.90
C LEU A 157 8.12 -7.91 -8.17
N LEU A 158 7.33 -8.14 -7.12
CA LEU A 158 6.21 -9.07 -7.09
C LEU A 158 4.92 -8.27 -7.25
N CYS A 159 4.33 -8.28 -8.45
CA CYS A 159 3.05 -7.64 -8.68
C CYS A 159 1.88 -8.53 -8.27
N VAL A 160 0.71 -7.91 -8.20
CA VAL A 160 -0.59 -8.56 -8.01
C VAL A 160 -1.61 -7.84 -8.88
N ASN A 161 -2.65 -8.56 -9.29
CA ASN A 161 -3.87 -7.95 -9.78
C ASN A 161 -4.58 -7.21 -8.63
N GLN A 162 -4.37 -5.89 -8.55
CA GLN A 162 -4.88 -5.07 -7.44
C GLN A 162 -6.40 -5.08 -7.37
N THR A 163 -7.10 -5.16 -8.52
CA THR A 163 -8.56 -5.22 -8.58
C THR A 163 -9.07 -6.49 -7.92
N LYS A 164 -8.55 -7.67 -8.32
CA LYS A 164 -8.93 -8.95 -7.71
C LYS A 164 -8.60 -8.98 -6.22
N ALA A 165 -7.40 -8.53 -5.84
CA ALA A 165 -6.98 -8.47 -4.44
C ALA A 165 -7.93 -7.61 -3.59
N GLN A 166 -8.30 -6.42 -4.08
CA GLN A 166 -9.24 -5.55 -3.36
C GLN A 166 -10.65 -6.14 -3.29
N GLN A 167 -11.13 -6.80 -4.35
CA GLN A 167 -12.44 -7.46 -4.35
C GLN A 167 -12.53 -8.54 -3.26
N TYR A 168 -11.51 -9.38 -3.12
CA TYR A 168 -11.45 -10.37 -2.04
C TYR A 168 -11.28 -9.70 -0.68
N ALA A 169 -10.44 -8.67 -0.55
CA ALA A 169 -10.26 -7.96 0.71
C ALA A 169 -11.56 -7.32 1.22
N ASN A 170 -12.44 -6.88 0.32
CA ASN A 170 -13.75 -6.30 0.65
C ASN A 170 -14.75 -7.32 1.25
N LEU A 171 -14.40 -8.62 1.32
CA LEU A 171 -15.18 -9.60 2.08
C LEU A 171 -14.97 -9.45 3.60
N ALA A 172 -13.84 -8.89 4.03
CA ALA A 172 -13.59 -8.58 5.43
C ALA A 172 -14.48 -7.41 5.90
N PRO A 173 -14.71 -7.25 7.22
CA PRO A 173 -15.58 -6.19 7.74
C PRO A 173 -15.18 -4.77 7.28
N GLN A 174 -13.88 -4.48 7.25
CA GLN A 174 -13.26 -3.31 6.63
C GLN A 174 -11.83 -3.67 6.19
N ALA A 175 -11.20 -2.78 5.41
CA ALA A 175 -9.80 -2.91 5.01
C ALA A 175 -9.14 -1.52 4.98
N ASP A 176 -8.33 -1.20 5.98
CA ASP A 176 -7.49 0.01 5.95
C ASP A 176 -6.19 -0.23 5.17
N GLN A 177 -5.67 -1.45 5.24
CA GLN A 177 -4.53 -1.90 4.46
C GLN A 177 -4.78 -3.31 3.93
N VAL A 178 -4.56 -3.51 2.64
CA VAL A 178 -4.56 -4.83 2.00
C VAL A 178 -3.12 -5.28 1.76
N ILE A 179 -2.82 -6.52 2.13
CA ILE A 179 -1.53 -7.16 1.93
C ILE A 179 -1.74 -8.49 1.19
N ALA A 180 -1.23 -8.59 -0.03
CA ALA A 180 -1.23 -9.82 -0.80
C ALA A 180 0.01 -10.67 -0.48
N LEU A 181 -0.20 -11.90 -0.03
CA LEU A 181 0.87 -12.86 0.26
C LEU A 181 0.98 -13.88 -0.88
N ALA A 182 2.15 -13.99 -1.51
CA ALA A 182 2.42 -15.03 -2.50
C ALA A 182 2.86 -16.34 -1.82
N ASN A 183 2.41 -17.49 -2.32
CA ASN A 183 2.90 -18.80 -1.92
C ASN A 183 4.31 -19.07 -2.49
N THR A 184 5.32 -18.48 -1.85
CA THR A 184 6.72 -18.59 -2.28
C THR A 184 7.68 -18.35 -1.12
N THR A 185 8.87 -18.93 -1.22
CA THR A 185 10.02 -18.62 -0.37
C THR A 185 11.01 -17.64 -1.02
N THR A 186 10.87 -17.37 -2.32
CA THR A 186 11.67 -16.38 -3.06
C THR A 186 11.43 -14.99 -2.49
N TYR A 187 12.49 -14.26 -2.21
CA TYR A 187 12.37 -12.90 -1.67
C TYR A 187 11.75 -11.96 -2.71
N GLY A 188 10.72 -11.24 -2.30
CA GLY A 188 10.23 -10.08 -3.01
C GLY A 188 8.90 -9.57 -2.46
N GLY A 189 8.44 -8.50 -3.09
CA GLY A 189 7.31 -7.70 -2.66
C GLY A 189 7.35 -6.34 -3.33
N ALA A 190 6.29 -5.57 -3.10
CA ALA A 190 6.09 -4.28 -3.72
C ALA A 190 5.18 -3.42 -2.85
N GLY A 191 5.44 -2.12 -2.87
CA GLY A 191 4.63 -1.14 -2.15
C GLY A 191 3.40 -0.68 -2.90
N GLY A 192 2.59 0.17 -2.27
CA GLY A 192 1.38 0.77 -2.83
C GLY A 192 0.08 0.31 -2.18
N GLY A 193 -1.06 0.70 -2.78
CA GLY A 193 -2.40 0.49 -2.20
C GLY A 193 -2.71 -0.96 -1.83
N VAL A 194 -2.27 -1.91 -2.66
CA VAL A 194 -2.11 -3.31 -2.27
C VAL A 194 -0.62 -3.61 -2.18
N ALA A 195 -0.12 -3.71 -0.95
CA ALA A 195 1.23 -4.16 -0.66
C ALA A 195 1.34 -5.65 -0.99
N THR A 196 2.47 -6.08 -1.54
CA THR A 196 2.72 -7.50 -1.82
C THR A 196 3.92 -7.99 -1.03
N SER A 197 3.89 -9.28 -0.68
CA SER A 197 5.02 -9.90 -0.01
C SER A 197 5.07 -11.41 -0.22
N ALA A 198 6.28 -11.96 -0.32
CA ALA A 198 6.49 -13.39 -0.26
C ALA A 198 6.08 -13.95 1.11
N GLY A 199 5.11 -14.87 1.13
CA GLY A 199 4.53 -15.41 2.36
C GLY A 199 5.51 -16.29 3.15
N GLY A 200 6.31 -17.09 2.45
CA GLY A 200 7.30 -18.00 3.04
C GLY A 200 8.68 -17.37 3.26
N ASN A 201 8.81 -16.04 3.13
CA ASN A 201 10.09 -15.34 3.30
C ASN A 201 10.03 -14.29 4.41
N VAL A 202 10.70 -14.57 5.54
CA VAL A 202 10.72 -13.69 6.72
C VAL A 202 11.33 -12.30 6.45
N LYS A 203 12.25 -12.16 5.49
CA LYS A 203 12.84 -10.86 5.16
C LYS A 203 11.84 -9.95 4.45
N ALA A 204 10.86 -10.52 3.75
CA ALA A 204 9.82 -9.77 3.07
C ALA A 204 8.82 -9.13 4.06
N GLY A 205 8.87 -9.50 5.36
CA GLY A 205 8.17 -8.86 6.48
C GLY A 205 8.36 -7.35 6.57
N GLN A 206 9.59 -6.90 6.35
CA GLN A 206 9.96 -5.50 6.49
C GLN A 206 9.30 -4.61 5.43
N ILE A 207 8.93 -5.16 4.27
CA ILE A 207 8.22 -4.44 3.21
C ILE A 207 6.88 -3.93 3.76
N VAL A 208 6.10 -4.82 4.39
CA VAL A 208 4.79 -4.48 4.94
C VAL A 208 4.88 -3.38 6.00
N LEU A 209 5.91 -3.43 6.85
CA LEU A 209 6.13 -2.40 7.86
C LEU A 209 6.36 -1.02 7.24
N HIS A 210 7.15 -0.95 6.16
CA HIS A 210 7.37 0.29 5.41
C HIS A 210 6.05 0.85 4.85
N GLU A 211 5.24 0.00 4.20
CA GLU A 211 3.95 0.41 3.62
C GLU A 211 2.95 0.93 4.65
N LEU A 212 2.93 0.35 5.86
CA LEU A 212 2.12 0.88 6.95
C LEU A 212 2.57 2.28 7.40
N GLY A 213 3.84 2.66 7.19
CA GLY A 213 4.30 4.03 7.38
C GLY A 213 3.51 5.00 6.51
N HIS A 214 3.29 4.66 5.24
CA HIS A 214 2.47 5.46 4.34
C HIS A 214 0.99 5.45 4.73
N SER A 215 0.37 4.27 4.89
CA SER A 215 -1.08 4.18 5.06
C SER A 215 -1.59 4.64 6.43
N ILE A 216 -0.80 4.47 7.49
CA ILE A 216 -1.16 4.90 8.84
C ILE A 216 -0.62 6.31 9.13
N GLY A 217 0.67 6.51 8.87
CA GLY A 217 1.38 7.74 9.27
C GLY A 217 1.32 8.86 8.25
N GLY A 218 0.92 8.58 7.00
CA GLY A 218 1.06 9.53 5.90
C GLY A 218 2.52 9.93 5.67
N LEU A 219 3.45 9.02 5.96
CA LEU A 219 4.88 9.27 5.84
C LEU A 219 5.31 9.34 4.38
N ALA A 220 6.27 10.20 4.08
CA ALA A 220 7.01 10.20 2.83
C ALA A 220 8.15 9.17 2.87
N ASP A 221 8.59 8.80 1.68
CA ASP A 221 9.87 8.15 1.49
C ASP A 221 11.04 9.05 1.84
N GLU A 222 12.00 8.49 2.58
CA GLU A 222 13.19 9.19 3.05
C GLU A 222 14.44 8.86 2.21
N TYR A 223 14.29 8.04 1.16
CA TYR A 223 15.35 7.84 0.17
C TYR A 223 15.38 8.98 -0.86
N ASP A 224 16.57 9.25 -1.39
CA ASP A 224 16.96 10.52 -2.01
C ASP A 224 17.25 10.39 -3.51
N TYR A 225 16.70 9.37 -4.16
CA TYR A 225 16.91 9.06 -5.57
C TYR A 225 15.59 8.70 -6.27
N PRO A 226 15.50 8.85 -7.61
CA PRO A 226 16.59 9.11 -8.55
C PRO A 226 16.91 10.58 -8.83
N ASP A 227 16.12 11.52 -8.33
CA ASP A 227 16.16 12.91 -8.75
C ASP A 227 17.32 13.68 -8.07
N ASP A 228 17.85 14.69 -8.75
CA ASP A 228 18.95 15.49 -8.20
C ASP A 228 18.44 16.50 -7.16
N ARG A 229 17.38 17.24 -7.48
CA ARG A 229 16.89 18.35 -6.65
C ARG A 229 15.37 18.41 -6.60
N TYR A 230 14.84 18.52 -5.39
CA TYR A 230 13.45 18.83 -5.15
C TYR A 230 13.20 20.32 -5.36
N THR A 231 12.24 20.65 -6.23
CA THR A 231 11.83 22.04 -6.55
C THR A 231 10.37 22.30 -6.20
N GLY A 232 9.73 21.33 -5.54
CA GLY A 232 8.35 21.42 -5.10
C GLY A 232 8.16 22.37 -3.92
N ARG A 233 6.90 22.52 -3.51
CA ARG A 233 6.53 23.23 -2.28
C ARG A 233 6.82 22.36 -1.06
N GLU A 234 6.66 22.94 0.13
CA GLU A 234 6.73 22.19 1.38
C GLU A 234 5.90 20.89 1.31
N PRO A 235 6.52 19.70 1.46
CA PRO A 235 5.83 18.42 1.46
C PRO A 235 4.69 18.41 2.48
N ARG A 236 3.64 17.62 2.24
CA ARG A 236 2.53 17.50 3.20
C ARG A 236 2.89 16.54 4.32
N GLU A 237 3.65 15.51 3.95
CA GLU A 237 4.09 14.40 4.77
C GLU A 237 4.93 14.90 5.96
N PRO A 238 4.71 14.36 7.17
CA PRO A 238 5.25 14.94 8.39
C PRO A 238 6.76 14.75 8.55
N ASN A 239 7.34 13.75 7.88
CA ASN A 239 8.77 13.39 7.92
C ASN A 239 9.58 13.93 6.72
N ALA A 240 9.04 14.88 5.95
CA ALA A 240 9.76 15.58 4.89
C ALA A 240 9.49 17.10 4.94
N SER A 241 10.50 17.90 4.58
CA SER A 241 10.41 19.37 4.58
C SER A 241 11.47 20.02 3.70
N VAL A 242 11.20 21.21 3.16
CA VAL A 242 12.20 22.08 2.52
C VAL A 242 12.86 23.06 3.51
N ASP A 243 12.37 23.13 4.75
CA ASP A 243 12.92 23.99 5.79
C ASP A 243 14.21 23.39 6.38
N THR A 244 15.22 24.25 6.59
CA THR A 244 16.39 23.95 7.43
C THR A 244 16.02 23.90 8.91
N SER A 245 16.90 23.34 9.74
CA SER A 245 16.70 23.31 11.20
C SER A 245 16.41 24.70 11.81
N ASP A 246 17.07 25.76 11.34
CA ASP A 246 16.84 27.12 11.86
C ASP A 246 15.49 27.69 11.41
N GLN A 247 15.11 27.47 10.14
CA GLN A 247 13.79 27.84 9.64
C GLN A 247 12.67 27.12 10.40
N MET A 248 12.80 25.80 10.63
CA MET A 248 11.85 25.02 11.42
C MET A 248 11.70 25.54 12.84
N ARG A 249 12.81 25.88 13.53
CA ARG A 249 12.77 26.45 14.88
C ARG A 249 12.05 27.79 14.91
N ASN A 250 12.39 28.68 13.99
CA ASN A 250 11.86 30.04 13.95
C ASN A 250 10.36 30.04 13.60
N ASN A 251 9.96 29.21 12.65
CA ASN A 251 8.58 29.15 12.17
C ASN A 251 7.71 28.14 12.95
N ARG A 252 8.33 27.34 13.83
CA ARG A 252 7.67 26.25 14.59
C ARG A 252 6.93 25.27 13.66
N THR A 253 7.58 24.88 12.57
CA THR A 253 7.04 23.97 11.56
C THR A 253 7.57 22.54 11.73
N LYS A 254 6.83 21.56 11.20
CA LYS A 254 7.25 20.15 11.09
C LYS A 254 7.72 19.58 12.43
N TRP A 255 8.96 19.09 12.50
CA TRP A 255 9.52 18.42 13.68
C TRP A 255 10.39 19.34 14.55
N TYR A 256 10.13 20.66 14.55
CA TYR A 256 10.91 21.62 15.32
C TYR A 256 11.07 21.24 16.81
N GLN A 257 10.04 20.63 17.41
CA GLN A 257 10.05 20.18 18.81
C GLN A 257 10.95 18.96 19.05
N TYR A 258 11.34 18.27 18.00
CA TYR A 258 12.17 17.07 18.05
C TYR A 258 13.64 17.35 17.74
N LEU A 259 13.98 18.50 17.15
CA LEU A 259 15.36 18.84 16.79
C LEU A 259 16.33 18.67 17.98
N GLY A 260 17.40 17.89 17.76
CA GLY A 260 18.43 17.56 18.74
C GLY A 260 18.10 16.37 19.65
N LYS A 261 16.90 15.79 19.57
CA LYS A 261 16.54 14.60 20.36
C LYS A 261 17.10 13.33 19.74
N GLN A 262 17.43 12.36 20.60
CA GLN A 262 17.74 11.00 20.17
C GLN A 262 16.48 10.33 19.62
N SER A 263 16.67 9.52 18.58
CA SER A 263 15.61 8.85 17.85
C SER A 263 15.77 7.33 17.92
N PRO A 264 14.69 6.53 17.96
CA PRO A 264 14.79 5.07 18.12
C PRO A 264 15.52 4.31 17.00
N ASP A 265 15.61 4.90 15.80
CA ASP A 265 16.47 4.41 14.70
C ASP A 265 17.98 4.53 14.98
N GLY A 266 18.37 5.14 16.10
CA GLY A 266 19.75 5.36 16.53
C GLY A 266 20.34 6.70 16.09
N GLY A 267 19.60 7.50 15.31
CA GLY A 267 20.00 8.83 14.88
C GLY A 267 19.61 9.95 15.86
N VAL A 268 20.17 11.14 15.64
CA VAL A 268 19.73 12.39 16.28
C VAL A 268 18.83 13.14 15.31
N VAL A 269 17.69 13.63 15.77
CA VAL A 269 16.77 14.38 14.93
C VAL A 269 17.40 15.73 14.51
N GLY A 270 17.40 15.98 13.21
CA GLY A 270 17.93 17.18 12.57
C GLY A 270 17.24 17.42 11.23
N THR A 271 17.92 18.08 10.30
CA THR A 271 17.46 18.22 8.91
C THR A 271 18.54 17.67 7.99
N TYR A 272 18.44 16.40 7.63
CA TYR A 272 19.40 15.70 6.78
C TYR A 272 18.95 15.83 5.33
N GLU A 273 19.80 16.41 4.48
CA GLU A 273 19.44 16.64 3.07
C GLU A 273 19.27 15.28 2.35
N GLY A 274 18.25 15.21 1.50
CA GLY A 274 17.86 14.02 0.75
C GLY A 274 16.60 13.37 1.31
N ALA A 275 15.51 13.38 0.54
CA ALA A 275 14.23 12.73 0.84
C ALA A 275 13.34 12.85 -0.39
N VAL A 276 12.15 12.23 -0.37
CA VAL A 276 11.14 12.41 -1.43
C VAL A 276 11.78 12.28 -2.82
N TYR A 277 12.66 11.28 -2.95
CA TYR A 277 13.31 10.89 -4.21
C TYR A 277 14.35 11.87 -4.75
N ALA A 278 14.70 12.93 -4.02
CA ALA A 278 15.64 13.95 -4.45
C ALA A 278 16.82 14.09 -3.49
N LYS A 279 18.03 14.24 -4.03
CA LYS A 279 19.27 14.41 -3.26
C LYS A 279 19.36 15.74 -2.53
N HIS A 280 18.85 16.79 -3.15
CA HIS A 280 18.99 18.16 -2.67
C HIS A 280 17.66 18.89 -2.53
N GLY A 281 17.61 19.91 -1.65
CA GLY A 281 16.48 20.83 -1.52
C GLY A 281 15.28 20.31 -0.73
N VAL A 282 15.39 19.13 -0.11
CA VAL A 282 14.40 18.55 0.80
C VAL A 282 15.13 17.73 1.87
N TYR A 283 14.58 17.68 3.07
CA TYR A 283 15.20 17.13 4.26
C TYR A 283 14.32 16.05 4.89
N ARG A 284 14.98 15.05 5.47
CA ARG A 284 14.40 14.03 6.37
C ARG A 284 14.88 14.27 7.81
N PRO A 285 14.17 13.74 8.83
CA PRO A 285 14.46 14.04 10.23
C PRO A 285 15.70 13.33 10.80
N THR A 286 16.08 12.17 10.30
CA THR A 286 17.25 11.41 10.78
C THR A 286 18.11 10.93 9.62
N GLU A 287 19.35 10.52 9.88
CA GLU A 287 20.22 10.02 8.83
C GLU A 287 19.61 8.80 8.11
N ASN A 288 18.94 7.92 8.84
CA ASN A 288 18.26 6.75 8.28
C ASN A 288 17.02 6.39 9.12
N SER A 289 16.09 5.65 8.55
CA SER A 289 14.91 5.12 9.24
C SER A 289 14.31 3.99 8.39
N LEU A 290 13.27 3.34 8.89
CA LEU A 290 12.51 2.37 8.10
C LEU A 290 11.91 2.96 6.81
N MET A 291 11.65 4.27 6.76
CA MET A 291 11.19 4.96 5.55
C MET A 291 12.30 5.23 4.53
N ARG A 292 13.56 4.92 4.86
CA ARG A 292 14.72 5.03 3.94
C ARG A 292 15.36 3.69 3.61
N THR A 293 15.47 2.80 4.60
CA THR A 293 16.12 1.48 4.44
C THR A 293 15.43 0.45 5.34
N LEU A 294 15.09 -0.71 4.78
CA LEU A 294 14.50 -1.81 5.54
C LEU A 294 15.42 -2.32 6.66
N GLY A 295 14.83 -2.97 7.66
CA GLY A 295 15.57 -3.54 8.80
C GLY A 295 15.95 -2.51 9.87
N ARG A 296 15.36 -1.31 9.81
CA ARG A 296 15.50 -0.25 10.81
C ARG A 296 14.19 0.01 11.53
N GLN A 297 14.25 0.75 12.63
CA GLN A 297 13.06 1.30 13.27
C GLN A 297 12.59 2.55 12.52
N PHE A 298 11.32 2.91 12.69
CA PHE A 298 10.87 4.26 12.34
C PHE A 298 11.64 5.28 13.18
N ASN A 299 11.86 6.46 12.61
CA ASN A 299 12.36 7.59 13.39
C ASN A 299 11.27 8.13 14.32
N LEU A 300 11.68 9.00 15.24
CA LEU A 300 10.82 9.57 16.27
C LEU A 300 9.59 10.29 15.70
N ILE A 301 9.73 10.95 14.55
CA ILE A 301 8.63 11.64 13.87
C ILE A 301 7.63 10.60 13.37
N GLY A 302 8.12 9.57 12.68
CA GLY A 302 7.31 8.46 12.18
C GLY A 302 6.53 7.76 13.29
N LEU A 303 7.21 7.43 14.39
CA LEU A 303 6.59 6.79 15.55
C LEU A 303 5.48 7.66 16.17
N ASP A 304 5.73 8.95 16.36
CA ASP A 304 4.77 9.87 16.97
C ASP A 304 3.51 10.02 16.11
N VAL A 305 3.66 10.29 14.81
CA VAL A 305 2.50 10.49 13.94
C VAL A 305 1.70 9.21 13.71
N MET A 306 2.38 8.06 13.61
CA MET A 306 1.72 6.76 13.50
C MET A 306 0.99 6.40 14.79
N THR A 307 1.61 6.62 15.96
CA THR A 307 0.97 6.43 17.26
C THR A 307 -0.30 7.27 17.36
N ALA A 308 -0.20 8.57 17.06
CA ALA A 308 -1.34 9.47 17.09
C ALA A 308 -2.44 9.05 16.09
N ALA A 309 -2.09 8.54 14.90
CA ALA A 309 -3.06 8.01 13.94
C ALA A 309 -3.78 6.77 14.47
N ILE A 310 -3.02 5.84 15.07
CA ILE A 310 -3.56 4.62 15.69
C ILE A 310 -4.52 4.96 16.83
N GLU A 311 -4.13 5.85 17.72
CA GLU A 311 -4.93 6.29 18.87
C GLU A 311 -6.19 7.06 18.44
N ARG A 312 -6.09 7.92 17.41
CA ARG A 312 -7.25 8.65 16.86
C ARG A 312 -8.31 7.69 16.33
N LYS A 313 -7.92 6.67 15.55
CA LYS A 313 -8.88 5.67 15.09
C LYS A 313 -9.44 4.86 16.26
N SER A 314 -8.61 4.53 17.24
CA SER A 314 -9.00 3.73 18.40
C SER A 314 -9.92 4.41 19.40
N GLY A 315 -10.23 5.70 19.22
CA GLY A 315 -11.01 6.48 20.18
C GLY A 315 -10.28 6.75 21.50
N ALA A 316 -9.01 6.36 21.64
CA ALA A 316 -8.23 6.53 22.87
C ALA A 316 -8.04 8.01 23.26
N VAL A 317 -8.07 8.91 22.26
CA VAL A 317 -7.96 10.37 22.47
C VAL A 317 -9.23 10.98 23.08
N ALA A 318 -10.38 10.29 23.07
CA ALA A 318 -11.62 10.81 23.64
C ALA A 318 -11.73 10.65 25.17
N GLY A 319 -10.83 9.89 25.80
CA GLY A 319 -10.83 9.63 27.26
C GLY A 319 -9.85 10.46 28.07
N ALA A 320 -9.06 11.35 27.44
CA ALA A 320 -8.00 12.13 28.08
C ALA A 320 -8.22 13.65 27.93
N ARG A 321 -9.42 14.13 28.27
CA ARG A 321 -9.70 15.55 28.52
C ARG A 321 -10.61 15.71 29.72
#